data_AF-A0A158R3L1-F1
#
_entry.id   AF-A0A158R3L1-F1
#
_cell.length_a   1.000
_cell.length_b   1.000
_cell.length_c   1.000
_cell.angle_alpha   90.00
_cell.angle_beta   90.00
_cell.angle_gamma   90.00
#
_symmetry.space_group_name_H-M   'P 1'
#
loop_
_entity.id
_entity.type
_entity.pdbx_description
1 polymer ?
#
loop_
_entity_poly.entity_id
_entity_poly.type
_entity_poly.pdbx_seq_one_letter_code
_entity_poly.pdbx_strand_id
1 'polypeptide(L)'
;MYTLQDTTGLFSIHSKTGVLMVQHPEFLTRSGYGSMVNLTATATDKKGSVTTPIYVKLVAVAQRLESFHFKKVRLMLVFWFHGIF
;
A
#
# COMPACT_ATOMS: atom_id res chain seq x y z
N MET A 1 4.12 17.49 -19.75
CA MET A 1 5.17 17.18 -18.77
C MET A 1 4.52 17.11 -17.40
N TYR A 2 4.82 16.08 -16.63
CA TYR A 2 4.32 15.90 -15.28
C TYR A 2 5.43 16.15 -14.26
N THR A 3 5.10 16.86 -13.19
CA THR A 3 5.98 17.10 -12.05
C THR A 3 5.23 16.87 -10.75
N LEU A 4 5.97 16.54 -9.69
CA LEU A 4 5.43 16.25 -8.38
C LEU A 4 6.11 17.14 -7.35
N GLN A 5 5.32 17.82 -6.54
CA GLN A 5 5.76 18.43 -5.30
C GLN A 5 5.46 17.44 -4.17
N ASP A 6 6.54 16.90 -3.61
CA ASP A 6 6.54 15.95 -2.51
C ASP A 6 7.49 16.47 -1.42
N THR A 7 6.98 16.69 -0.22
CA THR A 7 7.79 17.12 0.94
C THR A 7 8.47 15.94 1.65
N THR A 8 8.08 14.71 1.33
CA THR A 8 8.59 13.49 1.96
C THR A 8 9.80 12.90 1.24
N GLY A 9 9.93 13.15 -0.06
CA GLY A 9 10.97 12.57 -0.91
C GLY A 9 10.79 11.07 -1.18
N LEU A 10 9.63 10.51 -0.83
CA LEU A 10 9.32 9.09 -0.94
C LEU A 10 8.56 8.74 -2.22
N PHE A 11 8.10 9.76 -2.97
CA PHE A 11 7.32 9.60 -4.18
C PHE A 11 8.03 10.25 -5.37
N SER A 12 7.82 9.66 -6.55
CA SER A 12 8.24 10.24 -7.82
C SER A 12 7.11 10.13 -8.84
N ILE A 13 7.16 10.98 -9.88
CA ILE A 13 6.22 10.91 -11.00
C ILE A 13 6.99 10.79 -12.31
N HIS A 14 6.56 9.86 -13.17
CA HIS A 14 7.15 9.73 -14.49
C HIS A 14 6.71 10.91 -15.38
N SER A 15 7.67 11.73 -15.81
CA SER A 15 7.41 13.04 -16.44
C SER A 15 6.64 13.00 -17.77
N LYS A 16 6.60 11.84 -18.44
CA LYS A 16 5.86 11.65 -19.71
C LYS A 16 4.52 10.95 -19.55
N THR A 17 4.40 10.00 -18.62
CA THR A 17 3.20 9.15 -18.49
C THR A 17 2.32 9.53 -17.31
N GLY A 18 2.85 10.31 -16.35
CA GLY A 18 2.12 10.71 -15.15
C GLY A 18 1.99 9.58 -14.11
N VAL A 19 2.65 8.44 -14.31
CA VAL A 19 2.62 7.33 -13.36
C VAL A 19 3.35 7.73 -12.07
N LEU A 20 2.64 7.65 -10.94
CA LEU A 20 3.18 7.89 -9.60
C LEU A 20 3.87 6.61 -9.09
N MET A 21 5.08 6.73 -8.57
CA MET A 21 5.88 5.63 -8.06
C MET A 21 6.30 5.91 -6.61
N VAL A 22 6.48 4.83 -5.85
CA VAL A 22 7.01 4.88 -4.48
C VAL A 22 8.49 4.51 -4.54
N GLN A 23 9.37 5.39 -4.06
CA GLN A 23 10.82 5.21 -4.12
C GLN A 23 11.36 4.42 -2.94
N HIS A 24 10.94 4.78 -1.73
CA HIS A 24 11.42 4.18 -0.47
C HIS A 24 10.25 3.74 0.41
N PRO A 25 9.55 2.65 0.04
CA PRO A 25 8.40 2.16 0.79
C PRO A 25 8.72 1.80 2.25
N GLU A 26 9.97 1.44 2.54
CA GLU A 26 10.47 1.12 3.88
C GLU A 26 10.34 2.28 4.88
N PHE A 27 10.33 3.52 4.40
CA PHE A 27 10.20 4.70 5.26
C PHE A 27 8.74 5.16 5.43
N LEU A 28 7.80 4.62 4.66
CA LEU A 28 6.37 4.96 4.73
C LEU A 28 5.71 4.33 5.97
N THR A 29 5.98 4.91 7.13
CA THR A 29 5.39 4.49 8.41
C THR A 29 4.31 5.45 8.86
N ARG A 30 3.24 4.92 9.45
CA ARG A 30 2.17 5.74 10.05
C ARG A 30 2.66 6.61 11.21
N SER A 31 3.71 6.18 11.92
CA SER A 31 4.34 6.96 12.97
C SER A 31 5.09 8.18 12.42
N GLY A 32 5.74 8.06 11.26
CA GLY A 32 6.46 9.17 10.63
C GLY A 32 5.57 10.16 9.88
N TYR A 33 4.54 9.66 9.19
CA TYR A 33 3.76 10.45 8.23
C TYR A 33 2.25 10.49 8.52
N GLY A 34 1.80 9.90 9.63
CA GLY A 34 0.39 9.80 9.96
C GLY A 34 -0.38 8.84 9.04
N SER A 35 -1.69 9.08 8.90
CA SER A 35 -2.57 8.20 8.10
C SER A 35 -2.69 8.62 6.63
N MET A 36 -2.23 9.83 6.28
CA MET A 36 -2.37 10.41 4.96
C MET A 36 -1.16 11.28 4.61
N VAL A 37 -0.67 11.13 3.38
CA VAL A 37 0.37 11.98 2.80
C VAL A 37 -0.27 12.81 1.69
N ASN A 38 -0.04 14.12 1.71
CA ASN A 38 -0.56 15.05 0.72
C ASN A 38 0.55 15.36 -0.29
N LEU A 39 0.27 15.10 -1.56
CA LEU A 39 1.16 15.40 -2.68
C LEU A 39 0.46 16.39 -3.61
N THR A 40 1.24 17.11 -4.41
CA THR A 40 0.70 18.00 -5.43
C THR A 40 1.33 17.66 -6.77
N ALA A 41 0.52 17.24 -7.74
CA ALA A 41 0.98 16.97 -9.10
C ALA A 41 0.66 18.15 -10.00
N THR A 42 1.57 18.47 -10.91
CA THR A 42 1.38 19.49 -11.93
C THR A 42 1.57 18.88 -13.31
N ALA A 43 0.62 19.13 -14.20
CA ALA A 43 0.68 18.78 -15.61
C ALA A 43 0.80 20.06 -16.44
N THR A 44 1.87 20.17 -17.21
CA THR A 44 2.15 21.34 -18.06
C THR A 44 2.22 20.90 -19.53
N ASP A 45 1.52 21.63 -20.39
CA ASP A 45 1.58 21.51 -21.84
C ASP A 45 1.93 22.87 -22.49
N LYS A 46 1.76 22.98 -23.82
CA LYS A 46 2.04 24.24 -24.54
C LYS A 46 1.00 25.34 -24.27
N LYS A 47 -0.17 25.00 -23.74
CA LYS A 47 -1.31 25.90 -23.54
C LYS A 47 -1.42 26.37 -22.09
N GLY A 48 -0.90 25.61 -21.14
CA GLY A 48 -0.91 26.01 -19.74
C GLY A 48 -0.43 24.93 -18.79
N SER A 49 -0.70 25.17 -17.51
CA SER A 49 -0.36 24.27 -16.42
C SER A 49 -1.59 24.05 -15.53
N VAL A 50 -1.81 22.80 -15.14
CA VAL A 50 -2.88 22.39 -14.21
C VAL A 50 -2.23 21.73 -13.01
N THR A 51 -2.66 22.13 -11.82
CA THR A 51 -2.13 21.62 -10.54
C THR A 51 -3.26 20.97 -9.75
N THR A 52 -3.04 19.75 -9.26
CA THR A 52 -4.05 18.94 -8.58
C THR A 52 -3.47 18.27 -7.33
N PRO A 53 -4.18 18.30 -6.19
CA PRO A 53 -3.77 17.58 -4.99
C PRO A 53 -4.01 16.08 -5.11
N ILE A 54 -3.13 15.27 -4.53
CA ILE A 54 -3.22 13.81 -4.44
C ILE A 54 -3.12 13.41 -2.97
N TYR A 55 -4.09 12.64 -2.50
CA TYR A 55 -4.16 12.17 -1.11
C TYR A 55 -3.82 10.68 -1.03
N VAL A 56 -2.65 10.35 -0.48
CA VAL A 56 -2.18 8.97 -0.33
C VAL A 56 -2.51 8.47 1.07
N LYS A 57 -3.36 7.43 1.18
CA LYS A 57 -3.73 6.84 2.47
C LYS A 57 -2.76 5.71 2.86
N LEU A 58 -2.13 5.82 4.02
CA LEU A 58 -1.27 4.78 4.58
C LEU A 58 -2.11 3.77 5.38
N VAL A 59 -2.01 2.49 5.00
CA VAL A 59 -2.74 1.39 5.65
C VAL A 59 -1.74 0.42 6.27
N ALA A 60 -1.88 0.17 7.57
CA ALA A 60 -1.02 -0.76 8.28
C ALA A 60 -1.22 -2.18 7.73
N VAL A 61 -0.12 -2.93 7.55
CA VAL A 61 -0.17 -4.31 7.02
C VAL A 61 -1.04 -5.22 7.88
N ALA A 62 -1.02 -5.05 9.21
CA ALA A 62 -1.87 -5.80 10.13
C ALA A 62 -3.38 -5.65 9.83
N GLN A 63 -3.82 -4.47 9.37
CA GLN A 63 -5.22 -4.24 8.99
C GLN A 63 -5.60 -4.97 7.69
N ARG A 64 -4.63 -5.38 6.86
CA ARG A 64 -4.87 -6.25 5.69
C ARG A 64 -4.90 -7.73 6.04
N LEU A 65 -4.39 -8.12 7.21
CA LEU A 65 -4.37 -9.50 7.69
C LEU A 65 -5.65 -9.90 8.43
N GLU A 66 -6.57 -8.98 8.72
CA GLU A 66 -7.88 -9.35 9.30
C GLU A 66 -8.73 -10.21 8.35
N SER A 67 -8.39 -10.26 7.06
CA SER A 67 -8.95 -11.23 6.10
C SER A 67 -8.33 -12.64 6.21
N PHE A 68 -7.32 -12.84 7.06
CA PHE A 68 -6.63 -14.11 7.24
C PHE A 68 -7.24 -14.89 8.41
N HIS A 69 -8.25 -15.72 8.10
CA HIS A 69 -8.78 -16.69 9.07
C HIS A 69 -8.10 -18.05 8.86
N PHE A 70 -7.45 -18.57 9.89
CA PHE A 70 -7.05 -19.98 9.93
C PHE A 70 -8.33 -20.84 9.94
N LYS A 71 -8.65 -21.48 8.80
CA LYS A 71 -9.72 -22.46 8.76
C LYS A 71 -9.28 -23.65 9.62
N LYS A 72 -9.95 -23.86 10.76
CA LYS A 72 -9.73 -25.02 11.64
C LYS A 72 -9.99 -26.30 10.84
N VAL A 73 -8.94 -26.95 10.34
CA VAL A 73 -9.03 -28.31 9.82
C VAL A 73 -9.00 -29.24 11.03
N ARG A 74 -10.10 -29.97 11.25
CA ARG A 74 -10.16 -31.00 12.28
C ARG A 74 -9.35 -32.21 11.77
N LEU A 75 -8.14 -32.40 12.27
CA LEU A 75 -7.44 -33.68 12.15
C LEU A 75 -8.30 -34.73 12.87
N MET A 76 -8.95 -35.61 12.10
CA MET A 76 -9.62 -36.78 12.63
C MET A 76 -8.57 -37.87 12.82
N LEU A 77 -8.09 -38.03 14.05
CA LEU A 77 -7.28 -39.20 14.44
C LEU A 77 -8.22 -40.39 14.56
N VAL A 78 -8.15 -41.32 13.60
CA VAL A 78 -8.81 -42.63 13.71
C VAL A 78 -7.86 -43.55 14.45
N PHE A 79 -8.19 -43.90 15.69
CA PHE A 79 -7.54 -45.01 16.40
C PHE A 79 -8.34 -46.29 16.14
N TRP A 80 -7.71 -47.28 15.52
CA TRP A 80 -8.26 -48.63 15.38
C TRP A 80 -7.62 -49.51 16.46
N PHE A 81 -8.38 -49.86 17.50
CA PHE A 81 -8.01 -50.93 18.43
C PHE A 81 -8.79 -52.18 18.02
N HIS A 82 -8.08 -53.22 17.57
CA HIS A 82 -8.62 -54.58 17.55
C HIS A 82 -7.94 -55.36 18.68
N GLY A 83 -8.65 -55.42 19.82
CA GLY A 83 -8.32 -56.25 20.96
C GLY A 83 -9.07 -57.58 20.86
N ILE A 84 -8.29 -58.65 20.94
CA ILE A 84 -8.65 -60.06 20.90
C ILE A 84 -9.42 -60.42 22.19
N PHE A 85 -10.53 -61.15 22.06
CA PHE A 85 -11.07 -62.05 23.07
C PHE A 85 -11.67 -63.27 22.38
#